data_AF-A0A9D8T9T4-F1
#
_entry.id   AF-A0A9D8T9T4-F1
#
_cell.length_a   1.000
_cell.length_b   1.000
_cell.length_c   1.000
_cell.angle_alpha   90.00
_cell.angle_beta   90.00
_cell.angle_gamma   90.00
#
_symmetry.space_group_name_H-M   'P 1'
#
loop_
_entity.id
_entity.type
_entity.pdbx_description
1 polymer ?
#
loop_
_entity_poly.entity_id
_entity_poly.type
_entity_poly.pdbx_seq_one_letter_code
_entity_poly.pdbx_strand_id
1 'polypeptide(L)'
;PGMSMGHSVAAKAIEGVKDALSMTIPLGTGIHRRMVYIELEEGYAFDQVAAAIKADNYFSHDETHVMQVDDINAIKDMGHGVNMTRKGVSGKTQNQLFEFNMRINNPALTAQILVAVARASMKQRPGCYTMIEIPVIDLLAGDRESLIKQLV
;
A
#
# COMPACT_ATOMS: atom_id res chain seq x y z
N PRO A 1 1.92 7.41 -3.47
CA PRO A 1 3.11 6.99 -2.70
C PRO A 1 2.69 6.11 -1.54
N GLY A 2 3.53 5.17 -1.14
CA GLY A 2 3.25 4.34 0.03
C GLY A 2 4.48 3.57 0.47
N MET A 3 4.58 3.33 1.78
CA MET A 3 5.60 2.48 2.36
C MET A 3 5.43 1.03 1.87
N SER A 4 6.52 0.38 1.47
CA SER A 4 6.54 -1.03 1.12
C SER A 4 7.25 -1.83 2.21
N MET A 5 6.47 -2.48 3.08
CA MET A 5 7.03 -3.25 4.20
C MET A 5 7.99 -4.35 3.74
N GLY A 6 7.66 -5.08 2.67
CA GLY A 6 8.53 -6.13 2.13
C GLY A 6 9.87 -5.60 1.62
N HIS A 7 9.86 -4.48 0.89
CA HIS A 7 11.10 -3.89 0.39
C HIS A 7 11.91 -3.25 1.53
N SER A 8 11.27 -2.63 2.53
CA SER A 8 11.99 -2.14 3.71
C SER A 8 12.74 -3.28 4.42
N VAL A 9 12.11 -4.45 4.57
CA VAL A 9 12.75 -5.63 5.17
C VAL A 9 13.89 -6.15 4.28
N ALA A 10 13.70 -6.21 2.96
CA ALA A 10 14.75 -6.63 2.03
C ALA A 10 15.97 -5.69 2.08
N ALA A 11 15.76 -4.38 2.08
CA ALA A 11 16.83 -3.39 2.22
C ALA A 11 17.56 -3.54 3.56
N LYS A 12 16.81 -3.76 4.66
CA LYS A 12 17.38 -3.98 5.99
C LYS A 12 18.20 -5.26 6.11
N ALA A 13 17.95 -6.25 5.26
CA ALA A 13 18.70 -7.50 5.25
C ALA A 13 20.07 -7.38 4.53
N ILE A 14 20.35 -6.25 3.88
CA ILE A 14 21.66 -5.99 3.26
C ILE A 14 22.67 -5.62 4.35
N GLU A 15 23.86 -6.23 4.27
CA GLU A 15 24.96 -5.96 5.20
C GLU A 15 25.35 -4.48 5.21
N GLY A 16 25.56 -3.93 6.42
CA GLY A 16 25.84 -2.51 6.64
C GLY A 16 24.60 -1.61 6.75
N VAL A 17 23.39 -2.15 6.63
CA VAL A 17 22.14 -1.41 6.85
C VAL A 17 21.63 -1.65 8.27
N LYS A 18 21.64 -0.59 9.09
CA LYS A 18 21.10 -0.62 10.46
C LYS A 18 19.57 -0.63 10.46
N ASP A 19 18.98 0.25 9.66
CA ASP A 19 17.53 0.28 9.43
C ASP A 19 17.21 0.83 8.04
N ALA A 20 16.02 0.53 7.52
CA ALA A 20 15.64 0.94 6.18
C ALA A 20 14.14 1.22 6.01
N LEU A 21 13.86 2.14 5.09
CA LEU A 21 12.53 2.49 4.64
C LEU A 21 12.47 2.55 3.12
N SER A 22 11.70 1.66 2.51
CA SER A 22 11.40 1.72 1.08
C SER A 22 10.02 2.34 0.84
N MET A 23 9.96 3.35 -0.02
CA MET A 23 8.73 3.95 -0.52
C MET A 23 8.52 3.62 -2.00
N THR A 24 7.31 3.19 -2.34
CA THR A 24 6.86 3.00 -3.72
C THR A 24 6.24 4.29 -4.25
N ILE A 25 6.82 4.83 -5.31
CA ILE A 25 6.34 6.03 -6.01
C ILE A 25 5.77 5.60 -7.36
N PRO A 26 4.45 5.76 -7.60
CA PRO A 26 3.88 5.48 -8.91
C PRO A 26 4.36 6.52 -9.92
N LEU A 27 4.89 6.05 -11.06
CA LEU A 27 5.21 6.90 -12.21
C LEU A 27 4.08 6.94 -13.26
N GLY A 28 3.05 6.10 -13.07
CA GLY A 28 1.95 5.91 -14.00
C GLY A 28 2.01 4.54 -14.69
N THR A 29 0.91 4.12 -15.30
CA THR A 29 0.82 2.89 -16.14
C THR A 29 1.39 1.61 -15.50
N GLY A 30 1.27 1.46 -14.18
CA GLY A 30 1.77 0.28 -13.45
C GLY A 30 3.28 0.26 -13.23
N ILE A 31 3.99 1.34 -13.59
CA ILE A 31 5.43 1.49 -13.36
C ILE A 31 5.66 2.15 -12.01
N HIS A 32 6.61 1.61 -11.26
CA HIS A 32 6.98 2.09 -9.95
C HIS A 32 8.45 2.46 -9.88
N ARG A 33 8.72 3.57 -9.18
CA ARG A 33 10.04 3.94 -8.70
C ARG A 33 10.13 3.61 -7.22
N ARG A 34 11.31 3.22 -6.76
CA ARG A 34 11.61 2.97 -5.35
C ARG A 34 12.53 4.05 -4.81
N MET A 35 12.11 4.66 -3.71
CA MET A 35 12.96 5.53 -2.89
C MET A 35 13.31 4.74 -1.63
N VAL A 36 14.57 4.39 -1.46
CA VAL A 36 15.07 3.60 -0.33
C VAL A 36 15.91 4.51 0.56
N TYR A 37 15.46 4.71 1.79
CA TYR A 37 16.21 5.43 2.82
C TYR A 37 16.88 4.42 3.73
N ILE A 38 18.15 4.64 4.05
CA ILE A 38 18.92 3.75 4.92
C ILE A 38 19.61 4.53 6.04
N GLU A 39 19.56 3.94 7.23
CA GLU A 39 20.54 4.20 8.29
C GLU A 39 21.71 3.24 8.10
N LEU A 40 22.93 3.77 8.05
CA LEU A 40 24.14 2.97 7.93
C LEU A 40 24.66 2.51 9.29
N GLU A 41 25.20 1.29 9.31
CA GLU A 41 26.05 0.85 10.41
C GLU A 41 27.42 1.55 10.37
N GLU A 42 28.04 1.69 11.55
CA GLU A 42 29.36 2.29 11.68
C GLU A 42 30.41 1.44 10.94
N GLY A 43 31.30 2.10 10.17
CA GLY A 43 32.37 1.43 9.43
C GLY A 43 32.02 0.98 8.01
N TYR A 44 30.75 1.11 7.57
CA TYR A 44 30.35 0.80 6.19
C TYR A 44 30.37 2.04 5.29
N ALA A 45 30.79 1.84 4.04
CA ALA A 45 30.76 2.88 3.02
C ALA A 45 29.38 2.91 2.32
N PHE A 46 28.76 4.09 2.29
CA PHE A 46 27.45 4.29 1.67
C PHE A 46 27.37 3.76 0.24
N ASP A 47 28.35 4.08 -0.61
CA ASP A 47 28.32 3.70 -2.02
C ASP A 47 28.30 2.18 -2.24
N GLN A 48 28.97 1.42 -1.36
CA GLN A 48 29.00 -0.04 -1.42
C GLN A 48 27.64 -0.63 -1.04
N VAL A 49 27.07 -0.15 0.07
CA VAL A 49 25.75 -0.59 0.55
C VAL A 49 24.64 -0.19 -0.44
N ALA A 50 24.70 1.03 -0.97
CA ALA A 50 23.76 1.50 -1.98
C ALA A 50 23.84 0.69 -3.29
N ALA A 51 25.04 0.29 -3.71
CA ALA A 51 25.22 -0.59 -4.87
C ALA A 51 24.67 -2.00 -4.60
N ALA A 52 24.90 -2.55 -3.40
CA ALA A 52 24.36 -3.85 -3.00
C ALA A 52 22.83 -3.85 -3.00
N ILE A 53 22.19 -2.82 -2.43
CA ILE A 53 20.72 -2.68 -2.46
C ILE A 53 20.20 -2.64 -3.90
N LYS A 54 20.81 -1.84 -4.79
CA LYS A 54 20.37 -1.73 -6.19
C LYS A 54 20.57 -3.03 -6.98
N ALA A 55 21.51 -3.88 -6.58
CA ALA A 55 21.76 -5.16 -7.23
C ALA A 55 20.81 -6.28 -6.75
N ASP A 56 20.20 -6.14 -5.58
CA ASP A 56 19.28 -7.13 -5.02
C ASP A 56 18.02 -7.28 -5.89
N ASN A 57 17.49 -8.50 -5.98
CA ASN A 57 16.34 -8.84 -6.83
C ASN A 57 15.06 -8.07 -6.47
N TYR A 58 14.91 -7.57 -5.24
CA TYR A 58 13.80 -6.71 -4.85
C TYR A 58 13.84 -5.33 -5.50
N PHE A 59 15.01 -4.88 -5.96
CA PHE A 59 15.23 -3.50 -6.43
C PHE A 59 15.77 -3.39 -7.85
N SER A 60 16.48 -4.40 -8.34
CA SER A 60 17.19 -4.37 -9.63
C SER A 60 16.29 -4.26 -10.86
N HIS A 61 15.00 -4.56 -10.71
CA HIS A 61 14.01 -4.47 -11.78
C HIS A 61 13.25 -3.14 -11.82
N ASP A 62 13.42 -2.28 -10.82
CA ASP A 62 12.75 -0.99 -10.71
C ASP A 62 13.78 0.16 -10.71
N GLU A 63 13.34 1.36 -11.11
CA GLU A 63 14.16 2.56 -10.91
C GLU A 63 14.31 2.79 -9.39
N THR A 64 15.52 2.56 -8.86
CA THR A 64 15.78 2.60 -7.42
C THR A 64 16.79 3.69 -7.06
N HIS A 65 16.38 4.59 -6.16
CA HIS A 65 17.24 5.61 -5.56
C HIS A 65 17.48 5.26 -4.09
N VAL A 66 18.74 5.32 -3.65
CA VAL A 66 19.14 5.04 -2.27
C VAL A 66 19.63 6.34 -1.66
N MET A 67 19.17 6.67 -0.46
CA MET A 67 19.52 7.88 0.28
C MET A 67 19.89 7.52 1.72
N GLN A 68 20.98 8.07 2.23
CA GLN A 68 21.34 7.93 3.64
C GLN A 68 20.54 8.93 4.49
N VAL A 69 20.10 8.49 5.66
CA VAL A 69 19.45 9.33 6.68
C VAL A 69 19.99 9.01 8.07
N ASP A 70 19.83 9.95 8.99
CA ASP A 70 20.31 9.81 10.38
C ASP A 70 19.40 8.91 11.22
N ASP A 71 18.07 9.01 11.02
CA ASP A 71 17.05 8.21 11.72
C ASP A 71 15.83 7.97 10.82
N ILE A 72 15.53 6.70 10.56
CA ILE A 72 14.37 6.22 9.79
C ILE A 72 13.07 6.56 10.50
N ASN A 73 13.04 6.55 11.84
CA ASN A 73 11.81 6.84 12.58
C ASN A 73 11.34 8.28 12.40
N ALA A 74 12.27 9.22 12.20
CA ALA A 74 11.96 10.62 11.96
C ALA A 74 11.24 10.86 10.62
N ILE A 75 11.42 9.96 9.63
CA ILE A 75 10.84 10.08 8.28
C ILE A 75 9.75 9.04 8.00
N LYS A 76 9.38 8.24 9.00
CA LYS A 76 8.45 7.13 8.84
C LYS A 76 7.02 7.62 8.64
N ASP A 77 6.53 7.49 7.41
CA ASP A 77 5.14 7.81 7.06
C ASP A 77 4.34 6.53 6.68
N MET A 78 3.27 6.26 7.43
CA MET A 78 2.33 5.16 7.15
C MET A 78 1.18 5.56 6.22
N GLY A 79 1.25 6.78 5.67
CA GLY A 79 0.43 7.25 4.59
C GLY A 79 0.53 6.35 3.37
N HIS A 80 -0.62 6.10 2.76
CA HIS A 80 -0.71 5.34 1.53
C HIS A 80 -1.74 5.96 0.60
N GLY A 81 -1.39 6.05 -0.68
CA GLY A 81 -2.25 6.57 -1.72
C GLY A 81 -2.56 5.50 -2.74
N VAL A 82 -3.83 5.40 -3.14
CA VAL A 82 -4.29 4.51 -4.21
C VAL A 82 -5.00 5.34 -5.25
N ASN A 83 -4.66 5.12 -6.52
CA ASN A 83 -5.43 5.58 -7.67
C ASN A 83 -5.74 4.35 -8.53
N MET A 84 -7.03 4.08 -8.73
CA MET A 84 -7.51 3.07 -9.67
C MET A 84 -8.32 3.78 -10.73
N THR A 85 -7.94 3.57 -11.99
CA THR A 85 -8.60 4.19 -13.15
C THR A 85 -9.04 3.11 -14.11
N ARG A 86 -10.30 3.16 -14.52
CA ARG A 86 -10.88 2.29 -15.56
C ARG A 86 -11.52 3.15 -16.63
N LYS A 87 -10.91 3.16 -17.82
CA LYS A 87 -11.51 3.74 -19.02
C LYS A 87 -12.15 2.64 -19.88
N GLY A 88 -13.37 2.88 -20.34
CA GLY A 88 -14.16 1.95 -21.14
C GLY A 88 -15.04 2.65 -22.18
N VAL A 89 -15.95 1.87 -22.76
CA VAL A 89 -16.85 2.27 -23.85
C VAL A 89 -18.25 1.75 -23.52
N SER A 90 -19.29 2.57 -23.72
CA SER A 90 -20.69 2.15 -23.65
C SER A 90 -21.20 1.85 -25.05
N GLY A 91 -21.26 0.56 -25.42
CA GLY A 91 -21.58 0.13 -26.78
C GLY A 91 -20.55 0.67 -27.78
N LYS A 92 -20.91 1.69 -28.57
CA LYS A 92 -20.02 2.38 -29.51
C LYS A 92 -19.52 3.75 -28.99
N THR A 93 -20.03 4.21 -27.86
CA THR A 93 -19.74 5.54 -27.31
C THR A 93 -18.56 5.47 -26.36
N GLN A 94 -17.46 6.10 -26.76
CA GLN A 94 -16.19 6.09 -26.02
C GLN A 94 -16.26 6.94 -24.74
N ASN A 95 -15.19 6.87 -23.94
CA ASN A 95 -14.90 7.78 -22.83
C ASN A 95 -15.75 7.58 -21.56
N GLN A 96 -16.07 6.34 -21.21
CA GLN A 96 -16.56 5.99 -19.87
C GLN A 96 -15.36 5.92 -18.93
N LEU A 97 -15.20 6.89 -18.02
CA LEU A 97 -14.06 6.95 -17.11
C LEU A 97 -14.55 6.79 -15.67
N PHE A 98 -14.08 5.75 -14.99
CA PHE A 98 -14.29 5.52 -13.57
C PHE A 98 -12.96 5.67 -12.85
N GLU A 99 -12.95 6.48 -11.80
CA GLU A 99 -11.77 6.73 -10.99
C GLU A 99 -12.09 6.56 -9.51
N PHE A 100 -11.18 5.89 -8.82
CA PHE A 100 -11.22 5.73 -7.38
C PHE A 100 -9.89 6.19 -6.79
N ASN A 101 -9.96 7.14 -5.86
CA ASN A 101 -8.81 7.78 -5.26
C ASN A 101 -8.89 7.68 -3.73
N MET A 102 -7.81 7.25 -3.09
CA MET A 102 -7.67 7.21 -1.64
C MET A 102 -6.36 7.85 -1.18
N ARG A 103 -6.43 8.55 -0.04
CA ARG A 103 -5.27 9.00 0.74
C ARG A 103 -5.58 8.67 2.20
N ILE A 104 -4.86 7.71 2.76
CA ILE A 104 -5.24 7.05 4.01
C ILE A 104 -4.01 6.70 4.84
N ASN A 105 -4.23 6.33 6.10
CA ASN A 105 -3.26 5.60 6.90
C ASN A 105 -3.51 4.10 6.70
N ASN A 106 -2.54 3.36 6.17
CA ASN A 106 -2.76 1.98 5.70
C ASN A 106 -3.12 1.00 6.82
N PRO A 107 -2.38 0.93 7.94
CA PRO A 107 -2.76 0.09 9.07
C PRO A 107 -4.15 0.43 9.63
N ALA A 108 -4.45 1.73 9.80
CA ALA A 108 -5.72 2.16 10.38
C ALA A 108 -6.92 1.78 9.48
N LEU A 109 -6.83 2.04 8.17
CA LEU A 109 -7.88 1.67 7.22
C LEU A 109 -8.06 0.15 7.18
N THR A 110 -6.96 -0.60 7.12
CA THR A 110 -7.00 -2.07 7.10
C THR A 110 -7.70 -2.61 8.34
N ALA A 111 -7.37 -2.08 9.53
CA ALA A 111 -8.02 -2.46 10.78
C ALA A 111 -9.52 -2.14 10.79
N GLN A 112 -9.92 -0.96 10.27
CA GLN A 112 -11.33 -0.59 10.16
C GLN A 112 -12.12 -1.56 9.27
N ILE A 113 -11.57 -1.91 8.10
CA ILE A 113 -12.18 -2.88 7.19
C ILE A 113 -12.24 -4.26 7.82
N LEU A 114 -11.21 -4.71 8.55
CA LEU A 114 -11.24 -5.99 9.27
C LEU A 114 -12.38 -6.04 10.29
N VAL A 115 -12.59 -4.98 11.07
CA VAL A 115 -13.71 -4.89 12.02
C VAL A 115 -15.07 -4.88 11.30
N ALA A 116 -15.16 -4.20 10.15
CA ALA A 116 -16.36 -4.17 9.33
C ALA A 116 -16.69 -5.55 8.74
N VAL A 117 -15.68 -6.27 8.23
CA VAL A 117 -15.83 -7.62 7.69
C VAL A 117 -16.16 -8.62 8.80
N ALA A 118 -15.57 -8.50 9.98
CA ALA A 118 -15.93 -9.32 11.14
C ALA A 118 -17.40 -9.17 11.52
N ARG A 119 -17.96 -7.95 11.45
CA ARG A 119 -19.41 -7.74 11.65
C ARG A 119 -20.24 -8.44 10.58
N ALA A 120 -19.85 -8.30 9.31
CA ALA A 120 -20.59 -8.89 8.21
C ALA A 120 -20.52 -10.43 8.20
N SER A 121 -19.38 -11.00 8.61
CA SER A 121 -19.17 -12.46 8.65
C SER A 121 -20.09 -13.16 9.65
N MET A 122 -20.47 -12.49 10.75
CA MET A 122 -21.43 -13.02 11.73
C MET A 122 -22.84 -13.22 11.16
N LYS A 123 -23.14 -12.65 9.98
CA LYS A 123 -24.42 -12.81 9.28
C LYS A 123 -24.37 -13.89 8.20
N GLN A 124 -23.18 -14.40 7.87
CA GLN A 124 -23.00 -15.39 6.81
C GLN A 124 -23.17 -16.83 7.33
N ARG A 125 -23.47 -17.76 6.42
CA ARG A 125 -23.40 -19.20 6.73
C ARG A 125 -21.93 -19.62 6.87
N PRO A 126 -21.62 -20.70 7.61
CA PRO A 126 -20.25 -21.22 7.70
C PRO A 126 -19.63 -21.46 6.31
N GLY A 127 -18.43 -20.93 6.09
CA GLY A 127 -17.73 -20.98 4.80
C GLY A 127 -16.59 -19.97 4.72
N CYS A 128 -15.89 -19.97 3.59
CA CYS A 128 -14.87 -18.97 3.27
C CYS A 128 -15.40 -18.04 2.19
N TYR A 129 -15.28 -16.73 2.41
CA TYR A 129 -15.80 -15.71 1.50
C TYR A 129 -14.73 -14.65 1.23
N THR A 130 -14.80 -14.09 0.03
CA THR A 130 -14.10 -12.87 -0.36
C THR A 130 -15.04 -11.66 -0.22
N MET A 131 -14.50 -10.44 -0.18
CA MET A 131 -15.33 -9.24 0.04
C MET A 131 -16.38 -9.01 -1.06
N ILE A 132 -16.18 -9.49 -2.29
CA ILE A 132 -17.15 -9.35 -3.37
C ILE A 132 -18.40 -10.22 -3.18
N GLU A 133 -18.32 -11.23 -2.31
CA GLU A 133 -19.44 -12.11 -1.96
C GLU A 133 -20.24 -11.58 -0.75
N ILE A 134 -19.74 -10.55 -0.07
CA ILE A 134 -20.36 -9.98 1.14
C ILE A 134 -21.13 -8.71 0.76
N PRO A 135 -22.44 -8.60 1.12
CA PRO A 135 -23.18 -7.36 0.92
C PRO A 135 -22.55 -6.18 1.66
N VAL A 136 -22.31 -5.07 0.95
CA VAL A 136 -21.64 -3.88 1.53
C VAL A 136 -22.39 -3.33 2.75
N ILE A 137 -23.72 -3.37 2.74
CA ILE A 137 -24.54 -2.91 3.86
C ILE A 137 -24.27 -3.70 5.15
N ASP A 138 -23.82 -4.95 5.06
CA ASP A 138 -23.55 -5.77 6.23
C ASP A 138 -22.25 -5.39 6.95
N LEU A 139 -21.36 -4.67 6.26
CA LEU A 139 -20.12 -4.11 6.84
C LEU A 139 -20.41 -2.97 7.83
N LEU A 140 -21.53 -2.26 7.62
CA LEU A 140 -21.92 -1.09 8.40
C LEU A 140 -22.51 -1.47 9.76
N ALA A 141 -22.29 -0.62 10.76
CA ALA A 141 -22.94 -0.75 12.05
C ALA A 141 -24.32 -0.06 12.01
N GLY A 142 -25.33 -0.68 12.59
CA GLY A 142 -26.70 -0.16 12.65
C GLY A 142 -27.72 -1.12 12.06
N ASP A 143 -28.99 -0.75 12.15
CA ASP A 143 -30.07 -1.48 11.52
C ASP A 143 -30.18 -1.13 10.03
N ARG A 144 -30.67 -2.09 9.24
CA ARG A 144 -30.71 -2.00 7.78
C ARG A 144 -31.58 -0.84 7.30
N GLU A 145 -32.76 -0.66 7.89
CA GLU A 145 -33.74 0.34 7.45
C GLU A 145 -33.22 1.77 7.71
N SER A 146 -32.65 2.02 8.88
CA SER A 146 -32.03 3.31 9.19
C SER A 146 -30.85 3.61 8.28
N LEU A 147 -29.99 2.62 8.01
CA LEU A 147 -28.86 2.77 7.10
C LEU A 147 -29.30 3.10 5.67
N ILE A 148 -30.32 2.41 5.16
CA ILE A 148 -30.89 2.70 3.84
C ILE A 148 -31.43 4.12 3.81
N LYS A 149 -32.27 4.49 4.79
CA LYS A 149 -32.87 5.83 4.88
C LYS A 149 -31.83 6.96 4.95
N GLN A 150 -30.67 6.69 5.54
CA GLN A 150 -29.62 7.70 5.70
C GLN A 150 -28.70 7.81 4.46
N LEU A 151 -28.45 6.71 3.76
CA LEU A 151 -27.40 6.63 2.72
C LEU A 151 -27.93 6.62 1.28
N VAL A 152 -29.24 6.42 1.09
CA VAL A 152 -29.92 6.36 -0.21
C VAL A 152 -31.08 7.34 -0.23
#